data_AF-A0A318ER46-F1
#
_entry.id   AF-A0A318ER46-F1
#
_cell.length_a   1.000
_cell.length_b   1.000
_cell.length_c   1.000
_cell.angle_alpha   90.00
_cell.angle_beta   90.00
_cell.angle_gamma   90.00
#
_symmetry.space_group_name_H-M   'P 1'
#
loop_
_entity.id
_entity.type
_entity.pdbx_description
1 polymer ?
#
loop_
_entity_poly.entity_id
_entity_poly.type
_entity_poly.pdbx_seq_one_letter_code
_entity_poly.pdbx_strand_id
1 'polypeptide(L)'
;MKSLFQEAIMLLKEKKSFSFATIINQDGSAPRSAGSKMLILPERIVETIGGGAMEADVIRQARESVYTNHEPIIKFYDLSPNEAANSGFICGGNCEVLIAYIDGQNSNNLKVFTEAQKAEIEGKKAWFVYVVNISENAIHPFQLCLSVKGEGLIGDFYGSEKFRENLIFNPIRIAIHGETQDGVRYIVDPIHTGGTMYLFGGGHVSLEVAKLAKRLEFRVVVIDDREEYANAKRFEDCEAVVIDDFNHIPDFSINGNSYILIITRGHLHDKTVLSWALSKEPFYIGMIGSLSKRDTIYQKLEEVGYEKKCLEKVHSPIGLAIGAETPAEIAISIMAEIIKERTKKE
;
A
#
# COMPACT_ATOMS: atom_id res chain seq x y z
N MET A 1 -6.82 -2.65 -12.90
CA MET A 1 -5.33 -2.88 -12.85
C MET A 1 -5.01 -3.92 -11.78
N LYS A 2 -4.25 -4.97 -12.10
CA LYS A 2 -3.84 -6.01 -11.13
C LYS A 2 -2.72 -5.46 -10.23
N SER A 3 -2.77 -5.72 -8.93
CA SER A 3 -1.69 -5.30 -8.03
C SER A 3 -0.39 -6.07 -8.31
N LEU A 4 0.76 -5.51 -7.93
CA LEU A 4 2.06 -6.15 -8.05
C LEU A 4 2.07 -7.59 -7.48
N PHE A 5 1.43 -7.81 -6.32
CA PHE A 5 1.34 -9.15 -5.71
C PHE A 5 0.41 -10.09 -6.47
N GLN A 6 -0.70 -9.60 -7.03
CA GLN A 6 -1.57 -10.42 -7.88
C GLN A 6 -0.83 -10.94 -9.10
N GLU A 7 -0.01 -10.07 -9.71
CA GLU A 7 0.80 -10.43 -10.86
C GLU A 7 1.90 -11.43 -10.50
N ALA A 8 2.64 -11.19 -9.40
CA ALA A 8 3.64 -12.12 -8.90
C ALA A 8 3.04 -13.51 -8.62
N ILE A 9 1.92 -13.59 -7.91
CA ILE A 9 1.23 -14.86 -7.61
C ILE A 9 0.82 -15.60 -8.89
N MET A 10 0.31 -14.88 -9.90
CA MET A 10 -0.08 -15.49 -11.17
C MET A 10 1.12 -16.12 -11.87
N LEU A 11 2.24 -15.38 -11.99
CA LEU A 11 3.47 -15.88 -12.60
C LEU A 11 4.01 -17.10 -11.85
N LEU A 12 4.03 -17.07 -10.52
CA LEU A 12 4.49 -18.18 -9.68
C LEU A 12 3.59 -19.42 -9.81
N LYS A 13 2.26 -19.26 -9.91
CA LYS A 13 1.34 -20.37 -10.20
C LYS A 13 1.61 -21.00 -11.56
N GLU A 14 2.02 -20.19 -12.54
CA GLU A 14 2.44 -20.63 -13.87
C GLU A 14 3.90 -21.12 -13.92
N LYS A 15 4.60 -21.15 -12.78
CA LYS A 15 6.02 -21.47 -12.66
C LYS A 15 6.95 -20.58 -13.49
N LYS A 16 6.55 -19.33 -13.73
CA LYS A 16 7.33 -18.32 -14.44
C LYS A 16 8.14 -17.49 -13.45
N SER A 17 9.46 -17.48 -13.63
CA SER A 17 10.38 -16.65 -12.85
C SER A 17 10.39 -15.20 -13.33
N PHE A 18 10.81 -14.30 -12.47
CA PHE A 18 10.96 -12.87 -12.77
C PHE A 18 12.02 -12.24 -11.88
N SER A 19 12.51 -11.07 -12.28
CA SER A 19 13.36 -10.25 -11.42
C SER A 19 12.48 -9.28 -10.61
N PHE A 20 12.85 -9.01 -9.37
CA PHE A 20 12.10 -8.16 -8.45
C PHE A 20 13.04 -7.09 -7.88
N ALA A 21 12.77 -5.84 -8.23
CA ALA A 21 13.53 -4.69 -7.76
C ALA A 21 12.82 -4.02 -6.59
N THR A 22 13.59 -3.55 -5.61
CA THR A 22 13.07 -2.81 -4.45
C THR A 22 14.04 -1.70 -4.09
N ILE A 23 13.54 -0.48 -3.88
CA ILE A 23 14.33 0.60 -3.27
C ILE A 23 14.49 0.26 -1.79
N ILE A 24 15.70 -0.12 -1.41
CA ILE A 24 16.04 -0.59 -0.06
C ILE A 24 16.75 0.47 0.77
N ASN A 25 17.02 1.65 0.24
CA ASN A 25 17.50 2.80 1.00
C ASN A 25 17.29 4.06 0.17
N GLN A 26 16.99 5.17 0.83
CA GLN A 26 16.84 6.47 0.20
C GLN A 26 17.33 7.56 1.15
N ASP A 27 18.21 8.43 0.65
CA ASP A 27 18.58 9.67 1.33
C ASP A 27 18.41 10.86 0.37
N GLY A 28 17.98 12.01 0.89
CA GLY A 28 17.68 13.19 0.10
C GLY A 28 16.50 13.02 -0.87
N SER A 29 16.45 13.85 -1.93
CA SER A 29 15.34 13.89 -2.88
C SER A 29 15.51 12.83 -3.98
N ALA A 30 15.01 11.62 -3.76
CA ALA A 30 14.92 10.56 -4.77
C ALA A 30 13.51 10.52 -5.39
N PRO A 31 13.32 9.95 -6.60
CA PRO A 31 12.03 9.97 -7.30
C PRO A 31 10.92 9.16 -6.63
N ARG A 32 11.27 8.20 -5.75
CA ARG A 32 10.34 7.37 -4.98
C ARG A 32 10.92 7.02 -3.61
N SER A 33 10.05 6.68 -2.67
CA SER A 33 10.42 6.30 -1.30
C SER A 33 10.97 4.87 -1.21
N ALA A 34 11.76 4.62 -0.17
CA ALA A 34 12.12 3.27 0.24
C ALA A 34 10.85 2.37 0.33
N GLY A 35 10.98 1.12 -0.10
CA GLY A 35 9.88 0.17 -0.23
C GLY A 35 9.19 0.20 -1.60
N SER A 36 9.49 1.14 -2.50
CA SER A 36 8.97 1.10 -3.88
C SER A 36 9.51 -0.12 -4.62
N LYS A 37 8.64 -0.82 -5.36
CA LYS A 37 8.97 -2.11 -6.00
C LYS A 37 8.63 -2.13 -7.48
N MET A 38 9.34 -2.95 -8.23
CA MET A 38 9.08 -3.20 -9.65
C MET A 38 9.34 -4.66 -9.97
N LEU A 39 8.42 -5.29 -10.69
CA LEU A 39 8.59 -6.62 -11.24
C LEU A 39 9.04 -6.50 -12.70
N ILE A 40 10.12 -7.21 -13.05
CA ILE A 40 10.76 -7.14 -14.36
C ILE A 40 10.70 -8.51 -15.02
N LEU A 41 10.04 -8.55 -16.18
CA LEU A 41 10.02 -9.68 -17.11
C LEU A 41 10.93 -9.36 -18.32
N PRO A 42 11.31 -10.38 -19.12
CA PRO A 42 12.06 -10.16 -20.35
C PRO A 42 11.40 -9.13 -21.30
N GLU A 43 10.08 -9.18 -21.43
CA GLU A 43 9.31 -8.39 -22.39
C GLU A 43 8.66 -7.12 -21.83
N ARG A 44 8.43 -7.04 -20.51
CA ARG A 44 7.71 -5.92 -19.88
C ARG A 44 8.09 -5.72 -18.42
N ILE A 45 7.54 -4.67 -17.82
CA ILE A 45 7.63 -4.38 -16.38
C ILE A 45 6.24 -4.21 -15.78
N VAL A 46 6.16 -4.27 -14.45
CA VAL A 46 4.96 -4.03 -13.65
C VAL A 46 5.37 -3.16 -12.47
N GLU A 47 4.65 -2.06 -12.27
CA GLU A 47 5.02 -0.94 -11.39
C GLU A 47 6.33 -0.22 -11.79
N THR A 48 6.68 0.83 -11.04
CA THR A 48 7.83 1.71 -11.26
C THR A 48 8.53 2.02 -9.94
N ILE A 49 9.86 2.13 -10.00
CA ILE A 49 10.69 2.63 -8.89
C ILE A 49 11.05 4.11 -9.05
N GLY A 50 10.37 4.83 -9.94
CA GLY A 50 10.51 6.28 -10.10
C GLY A 50 10.93 6.75 -11.49
N GLY A 51 11.16 5.85 -12.45
CA GLY A 51 11.49 6.20 -13.83
C GLY A 51 12.92 6.74 -14.04
N GLY A 52 13.18 7.19 -15.27
CA GLY A 52 14.45 7.82 -15.66
C GLY A 52 15.62 6.83 -15.84
N ALA A 53 16.85 7.35 -15.83
CA ALA A 53 18.05 6.57 -16.11
C ALA A 53 18.33 5.47 -15.06
N MET A 54 17.86 5.65 -13.82
CA MET A 54 18.08 4.71 -12.72
C MET A 54 17.23 3.46 -12.97
N GLU A 55 15.94 3.68 -13.25
CA GLU A 55 15.02 2.59 -13.60
C GLU A 55 15.49 1.85 -14.87
N ALA A 56 15.97 2.58 -15.88
CA ALA A 56 16.50 1.97 -17.10
C ALA A 56 17.72 1.06 -16.82
N ASP A 57 18.66 1.49 -15.99
CA ASP A 57 19.81 0.66 -15.59
C ASP A 57 19.38 -0.53 -14.72
N VAL A 58 18.44 -0.36 -13.78
CA VAL A 58 17.86 -1.46 -13.00
C VAL A 58 17.22 -2.51 -13.91
N ILE A 59 16.43 -2.10 -14.91
CA ILE A 59 15.82 -3.01 -15.88
C ILE A 59 16.89 -3.75 -16.69
N ARG A 60 17.93 -3.04 -17.13
CA ARG A 60 19.05 -3.63 -17.86
C ARG A 60 19.77 -4.69 -17.01
N GLN A 61 20.18 -4.34 -15.79
CA GLN A 61 20.85 -5.25 -14.85
C GLN A 61 19.98 -6.46 -14.50
N ALA A 62 18.68 -6.24 -14.32
CA ALA A 62 17.72 -7.30 -14.04
C ALA A 62 17.64 -8.33 -15.16
N ARG A 63 17.64 -7.87 -16.43
CA ARG A 63 17.51 -8.73 -17.62
C ARG A 63 18.83 -9.38 -18.05
N GLU A 64 19.92 -8.62 -18.02
CA GLU A 64 21.22 -9.08 -18.52
C GLU A 64 21.98 -9.95 -17.51
N SER A 65 21.88 -9.62 -16.21
CA SER A 65 22.67 -10.27 -15.16
C SER A 65 21.81 -11.11 -14.22
N VAL A 66 20.88 -10.50 -13.48
CA VAL A 66 20.16 -11.19 -12.39
C VAL A 66 19.32 -12.35 -12.92
N TYR A 67 18.63 -12.17 -14.06
CA TYR A 67 17.84 -13.22 -14.68
C TYR A 67 18.69 -14.38 -15.22
N THR A 68 19.94 -14.14 -15.60
CA THR A 68 20.84 -15.15 -16.17
C THR A 68 21.60 -15.90 -15.07
N ASN A 69 22.14 -15.16 -14.10
CA ASN A 69 23.04 -15.66 -13.08
C ASN A 69 22.30 -16.12 -11.81
N HIS A 70 21.06 -15.68 -11.63
CA HIS A 70 20.24 -15.91 -10.43
C HIS A 70 20.87 -15.38 -9.13
N GLU A 71 21.81 -14.44 -9.25
CA GLU A 71 22.45 -13.77 -8.12
C GLU A 71 21.82 -12.39 -7.88
N PRO A 72 21.56 -12.02 -6.62
CA PRO A 72 21.01 -10.70 -6.31
C PRO A 72 22.08 -9.62 -6.51
N ILE A 73 21.64 -8.44 -6.94
CA ILE A 73 22.48 -7.25 -7.02
C ILE A 73 21.93 -6.21 -6.06
N ILE A 74 22.80 -5.65 -5.22
CA ILE A 74 22.52 -4.40 -4.52
C ILE A 74 23.35 -3.32 -5.17
N LYS A 75 22.67 -2.31 -5.75
CA LYS A 75 23.33 -1.22 -6.46
C LYS A 75 23.01 0.11 -5.81
N PHE A 76 24.07 0.86 -5.52
CA PHE A 76 24.00 2.25 -5.08
C PHE A 76 23.96 3.17 -6.30
N TYR A 77 23.08 4.17 -6.25
CA TYR A 77 22.96 5.23 -7.22
C TYR A 77 23.15 6.58 -6.51
N ASP A 78 24.24 7.26 -6.84
CA ASP A 78 24.42 8.68 -6.52
C ASP A 78 23.64 9.49 -7.56
N LEU A 79 22.59 10.19 -7.13
CA LEU A 79 21.79 11.04 -7.99
C LEU A 79 22.14 12.52 -7.78
N SER A 80 23.19 12.82 -7.00
CA SER A 80 23.59 14.18 -6.67
C SER A 80 24.05 14.97 -7.92
N PRO A 81 23.92 16.32 -7.90
CA PRO A 81 24.21 17.17 -9.06
C PRO A 81 25.68 17.12 -9.54
N ASN A 82 26.62 16.63 -8.73
CA ASN A 82 28.05 16.61 -9.07
C ASN A 82 28.42 15.53 -10.10
N GLU A 83 27.62 14.46 -10.26
CA GLU A 83 27.78 13.44 -11.32
C GLU A 83 26.67 13.49 -12.39
N ALA A 84 25.62 14.31 -12.17
CA ALA A 84 24.51 14.55 -13.10
C ALA A 84 24.93 15.03 -14.49
N ALA A 85 26.09 15.69 -14.61
CA ALA A 85 26.60 16.27 -15.85
C ALA A 85 26.95 15.22 -16.93
N ASN A 86 27.17 13.95 -16.56
CA ASN A 86 27.54 12.87 -17.48
C ASN A 86 26.55 11.68 -17.50
N SER A 87 25.49 11.70 -16.71
CA SER A 87 24.64 10.52 -16.43
C SER A 87 23.13 10.75 -16.58
N GLY A 88 22.68 12.00 -16.75
CA GLY A 88 21.27 12.33 -16.99
C GLY A 88 20.36 12.28 -15.75
N PHE A 89 20.94 12.25 -14.55
CA PHE A 89 20.20 12.31 -13.28
C PHE A 89 19.96 13.76 -12.84
N ILE A 90 18.72 14.10 -12.44
CA ILE A 90 18.35 15.49 -12.01
C ILE A 90 17.95 15.55 -10.51
N CYS A 91 17.74 14.39 -9.87
CA CYS A 91 17.21 14.30 -8.51
C CYS A 91 18.35 14.25 -7.48
N GLY A 92 18.62 15.30 -6.71
CA GLY A 92 19.83 15.41 -5.87
C GLY A 92 19.93 14.56 -4.59
N GLY A 93 19.51 13.29 -4.60
CA GLY A 93 19.60 12.34 -3.48
C GLY A 93 20.48 11.12 -3.77
N ASN A 94 20.45 10.12 -2.88
CA ASN A 94 21.07 8.81 -3.04
C ASN A 94 20.04 7.70 -2.87
N CYS A 95 20.21 6.60 -3.61
CA CYS A 95 19.28 5.47 -3.59
C CYS A 95 20.04 4.14 -3.65
N GLU A 96 19.62 3.16 -2.85
CA GLU A 96 20.06 1.76 -3.02
C GLU A 96 18.90 0.91 -3.53
N VAL A 97 19.16 0.12 -4.58
CA VAL A 97 18.18 -0.80 -5.15
C VAL A 97 18.69 -2.23 -5.02
N LEU A 98 17.88 -3.09 -4.41
CA LEU A 98 18.04 -4.55 -4.49
C LEU A 98 17.33 -5.05 -5.74
N ILE A 99 18.01 -5.84 -6.55
CA ILE A 99 17.47 -6.55 -7.70
C ILE A 99 17.67 -8.04 -7.42
N ALA A 100 16.59 -8.78 -7.22
CA ALA A 100 16.64 -10.19 -6.88
C ALA A 100 15.94 -11.06 -7.93
N TYR A 101 16.41 -12.29 -8.10
CA TYR A 101 15.74 -13.30 -8.92
C TYR A 101 14.69 -14.04 -8.07
N ILE A 102 13.46 -14.08 -8.55
CA ILE A 102 12.38 -14.85 -7.94
C ILE A 102 12.12 -16.08 -8.83
N ASP A 103 12.55 -17.25 -8.34
CA ASP A 103 12.34 -18.53 -9.01
C ASP A 103 10.87 -18.95 -8.96
N GLY A 104 10.25 -19.11 -10.14
CA GLY A 104 8.89 -19.59 -10.31
C GLY A 104 8.70 -21.06 -9.95
N GLN A 105 9.77 -21.86 -9.93
CA GLN A 105 9.71 -23.26 -9.53
C GLN A 105 9.78 -23.43 -8.00
N ASN A 106 10.23 -22.41 -7.28
CA ASN A 106 10.34 -22.46 -5.83
C ASN A 106 8.98 -22.20 -5.16
N SER A 107 8.38 -23.24 -4.58
CA SER A 107 7.10 -23.16 -3.87
C SER A 107 7.12 -22.21 -2.66
N ASN A 108 8.30 -21.95 -2.07
CA ASN A 108 8.46 -20.95 -1.00
C ASN A 108 8.03 -19.56 -1.47
N ASN A 109 8.44 -19.16 -2.68
CA ASN A 109 8.11 -17.85 -3.24
C ASN A 109 6.59 -17.69 -3.40
N LEU A 110 5.92 -18.71 -3.94
CA LEU A 110 4.46 -18.68 -4.10
C LEU A 110 3.75 -18.51 -2.74
N LYS A 111 4.20 -19.23 -1.71
CA LYS A 111 3.67 -19.14 -0.36
C LYS A 111 3.85 -17.72 0.21
N VAL A 112 5.06 -17.17 0.11
CA VAL A 112 5.41 -15.84 0.62
C VAL A 112 4.57 -14.74 -0.04
N PHE A 113 4.45 -14.73 -1.38
CA PHE A 113 3.63 -13.73 -2.07
C PHE A 113 2.12 -13.90 -1.81
N THR A 114 1.64 -15.14 -1.65
CA THR A 114 0.23 -15.40 -1.32
C THR A 114 -0.13 -14.88 0.06
N GLU A 115 0.70 -15.17 1.07
CA GLU A 115 0.48 -14.68 2.43
C GLU A 115 0.71 -13.17 2.54
N ALA A 116 1.60 -12.59 1.73
CA ALA A 116 1.80 -11.14 1.64
C ALA A 116 0.53 -10.44 1.13
N GLN A 117 -0.07 -10.95 0.05
CA GLN A 117 -1.34 -10.45 -0.47
C GLN A 117 -2.48 -10.60 0.56
N LYS A 118 -2.54 -11.74 1.25
CA LYS A 118 -3.55 -11.97 2.28
C LYS A 118 -3.40 -10.99 3.44
N ALA A 119 -2.17 -10.80 3.94
CA ALA A 119 -1.87 -9.82 4.97
C ALA A 119 -2.24 -8.40 4.54
N GLU A 120 -1.98 -8.05 3.28
CA GLU A 120 -2.41 -6.78 2.69
C GLU A 120 -3.93 -6.61 2.71
N ILE A 121 -4.67 -7.60 2.21
CA ILE A 121 -6.14 -7.58 2.13
C ILE A 121 -6.78 -7.50 3.52
N GLU A 122 -6.21 -8.22 4.49
CA GLU A 122 -6.68 -8.27 5.88
C GLU A 122 -6.18 -7.08 6.73
N GLY A 123 -5.34 -6.20 6.18
CA GLY A 123 -4.76 -5.05 6.89
C GLY A 123 -3.82 -5.44 8.03
N LYS A 124 -3.19 -6.62 7.95
CA LYS A 124 -2.22 -7.10 8.93
C LYS A 124 -0.90 -6.36 8.78
N LYS A 125 -0.22 -6.13 9.91
CA LYS A 125 1.14 -5.57 9.90
C LYS A 125 2.10 -6.68 9.47
N ALA A 126 2.65 -6.54 8.28
CA ALA A 126 3.55 -7.53 7.68
C ALA A 126 4.73 -6.85 6.97
N TRP A 127 5.85 -7.57 6.87
CA TRP A 127 7.09 -7.10 6.26
C TRP A 127 7.71 -8.19 5.41
N PHE A 128 8.07 -7.87 4.18
CA PHE A 128 9.04 -8.68 3.47
C PHE A 128 10.37 -8.63 4.19
N VAL A 129 11.03 -9.78 4.23
CA VAL A 129 12.37 -9.96 4.78
C VAL A 129 13.22 -10.52 3.66
N TYR A 130 14.09 -9.67 3.12
CA TYR A 130 15.09 -10.09 2.14
C TYR A 130 16.34 -10.52 2.90
N VAL A 131 16.79 -11.75 2.65
CA VAL A 131 18.04 -12.30 3.18
C VAL A 131 19.01 -12.38 2.01
N VAL A 132 20.01 -11.50 2.00
CA VAL A 132 20.99 -11.40 0.93
C VAL A 132 22.34 -11.86 1.46
N ASN A 133 22.83 -13.00 0.99
CA ASN A 133 24.16 -13.47 1.35
C ASN A 133 25.18 -12.81 0.43
N ILE A 134 26.08 -12.01 1.02
CA ILE A 134 27.10 -11.25 0.29
C ILE A 134 28.44 -12.01 0.20
N SER A 135 28.49 -13.26 0.68
CA SER A 135 29.67 -14.11 0.58
C SER A 135 29.76 -14.74 -0.82
N GLU A 136 30.96 -14.84 -1.37
CA GLU A 136 31.19 -15.54 -2.63
C GLU A 136 30.74 -17.01 -2.56
N ASN A 137 30.04 -17.50 -3.60
CA ASN A 137 29.52 -18.86 -3.70
C ASN A 137 28.55 -19.30 -2.58
N ALA A 138 27.76 -18.36 -2.04
CA ALA A 138 26.72 -18.69 -1.09
C ALA A 138 25.73 -19.73 -1.65
N ILE A 139 25.45 -20.79 -0.87
CA ILE A 139 24.46 -21.83 -1.23
C ILE A 139 23.07 -21.22 -1.45
N HIS A 140 22.76 -20.17 -0.69
CA HIS A 140 21.54 -19.38 -0.81
C HIS A 140 21.92 -17.90 -0.94
N PRO A 141 22.18 -17.41 -2.17
CA PRO A 141 22.61 -16.02 -2.36
C PRO A 141 21.47 -15.05 -2.04
N PHE A 142 20.23 -15.47 -2.22
CA PHE A 142 19.03 -14.68 -1.95
C PHE A 142 17.89 -15.52 -1.42
N GLN A 143 17.14 -14.98 -0.46
CA GLN A 143 15.87 -15.52 0.01
C GLN A 143 14.89 -14.39 0.31
N LEU A 144 13.61 -14.69 0.09
CA LEU A 144 12.50 -13.81 0.47
C LEU A 144 11.61 -14.56 1.47
N CYS A 145 11.39 -13.93 2.61
CA CYS A 145 10.43 -14.37 3.63
C CYS A 145 9.42 -13.26 3.92
N LEU A 146 8.40 -13.59 4.71
CA LEU A 146 7.42 -12.65 5.20
C LEU A 146 7.31 -12.75 6.71
N SER A 147 7.51 -11.65 7.43
CA SER A 147 7.15 -11.58 8.86
C SER A 147 5.76 -10.98 8.99
N VAL A 148 4.86 -11.66 9.70
CA VAL A 148 3.51 -11.18 10.01
C VAL A 148 3.36 -11.05 11.52
N LYS A 149 3.00 -9.84 11.99
CA LYS A 149 2.87 -9.58 13.42
C LYS A 149 1.80 -10.50 14.03
N GLY A 150 2.20 -11.32 15.01
CA GLY A 150 1.33 -12.27 15.70
C GLY A 150 1.24 -13.66 15.06
N GLU A 151 1.74 -13.83 13.84
CA GLU A 151 1.78 -15.12 13.13
C GLU A 151 3.21 -15.62 12.90
N GLY A 152 4.21 -14.75 13.05
CA GLY A 152 5.63 -15.09 12.96
C GLY A 152 6.14 -15.04 11.52
N LEU A 153 7.17 -15.85 11.24
CA LEU A 153 7.87 -15.87 9.96
C LEU A 153 7.29 -16.92 9.02
N ILE A 154 6.98 -16.50 7.80
CA ILE A 154 6.42 -17.30 6.72
C ILE A 154 7.48 -17.43 5.63
N GLY A 155 7.75 -18.68 5.26
CA GLY A 155 8.74 -19.05 4.26
C GLY A 155 10.05 -19.54 4.88
N ASP A 156 10.95 -19.99 4.01
CA ASP A 156 12.23 -20.56 4.40
C ASP A 156 13.23 -19.45 4.72
N PHE A 157 13.74 -19.45 5.95
CA PHE A 157 14.69 -18.44 6.45
C PHE A 157 16.00 -19.09 6.88
N TYR A 158 17.08 -18.67 6.24
CA TYR A 158 18.44 -19.12 6.55
C TYR A 158 19.28 -17.92 6.97
N GLY A 159 19.14 -17.55 8.25
CA GLY A 159 19.86 -16.48 8.90
C GLY A 159 20.11 -16.79 10.36
N SER A 160 20.56 -15.80 11.14
CA SER A 160 20.84 -16.00 12.56
C SER A 160 19.53 -16.17 13.36
N GLU A 161 19.51 -17.11 14.33
CA GLU A 161 18.34 -17.33 15.19
C GLU A 161 17.97 -16.07 15.99
N LYS A 162 18.98 -15.30 16.44
CA LYS A 162 18.76 -14.00 17.08
C LYS A 162 18.00 -13.03 16.17
N PHE A 163 18.33 -12.97 14.89
CA PHE A 163 17.62 -12.12 13.94
C PHE A 163 16.20 -12.63 13.67
N ARG A 164 16.04 -13.96 13.58
CA ARG A 164 14.72 -14.61 13.46
C ARG A 164 13.79 -14.22 14.61
N GLU A 165 14.27 -14.28 15.85
CA GLU A 165 13.50 -13.85 17.03
C GLU A 165 13.10 -12.36 16.93
N ASN A 166 14.03 -11.49 16.55
CA ASN A 166 13.74 -10.07 16.38
C ASN A 166 12.68 -9.79 15.31
N LEU A 167 12.71 -10.52 14.18
CA LEU A 167 11.69 -10.42 13.13
C LEU A 167 10.30 -10.81 13.61
N ILE A 168 10.20 -11.77 14.54
CA ILE A 168 8.93 -12.25 15.08
C ILE A 168 8.36 -11.24 16.10
N PHE A 169 9.21 -10.71 16.98
CA PHE A 169 8.77 -9.89 18.12
C PHE A 169 8.76 -8.38 17.85
N ASN A 170 9.68 -7.87 17.03
CA ASN A 170 9.88 -6.41 16.85
C ASN A 170 10.39 -6.01 15.44
N PRO A 171 9.72 -6.41 14.34
CA PRO A 171 10.19 -6.14 12.97
C PRO A 171 10.29 -4.63 12.65
N ILE A 172 9.48 -3.78 13.29
CA ILE A 172 9.42 -2.32 13.06
C ILE A 172 10.74 -1.61 13.40
N ARG A 173 11.53 -2.12 14.36
CA ARG A 173 12.77 -1.47 14.82
C ARG A 173 13.99 -1.79 13.95
N ILE A 174 13.85 -2.69 12.99
CA ILE A 174 14.92 -3.14 12.09
C ILE A 174 14.88 -2.33 10.78
N ALA A 175 14.47 -1.06 10.88
CA ALA A 175 14.25 -0.21 9.73
C ALA A 175 15.56 -0.06 8.93
N ILE A 176 15.59 -0.71 7.76
CA ILE A 176 16.35 -0.32 6.58
C ILE A 176 17.82 0.06 6.87
N HIS A 177 18.45 -0.68 7.77
CA HIS A 177 19.90 -0.75 7.89
C HIS A 177 20.17 -2.23 7.90
N GLY A 178 20.69 -2.72 6.78
CA GLY A 178 21.11 -4.10 6.68
C GLY A 178 22.15 -4.36 7.75
N GLU A 179 21.76 -5.01 8.84
CA GLU A 179 22.73 -5.59 9.74
C GLU A 179 23.46 -6.65 8.92
N THR A 180 24.68 -6.32 8.49
CA THR A 180 25.59 -7.33 7.93
C THR A 180 26.09 -8.14 9.10
N GLN A 181 25.45 -9.27 9.35
CA GLN A 181 25.91 -10.24 10.33
C GLN A 181 26.42 -11.47 9.58
N ASP A 182 27.66 -11.86 9.83
CA ASP A 182 28.27 -13.08 9.27
C ASP A 182 28.19 -13.17 7.74
N GLY A 183 28.32 -12.05 7.03
CA GLY A 183 28.25 -12.00 5.57
C GLY A 183 26.83 -12.09 4.99
N VAL A 184 25.79 -11.85 5.81
CA VAL A 184 24.39 -11.79 5.38
C VAL A 184 23.82 -10.41 5.69
N ARG A 185 23.23 -9.76 4.68
CA ARG A 185 22.50 -8.50 4.81
C ARG A 185 21.00 -8.79 4.86
N TYR A 186 20.35 -8.35 5.93
CA TYR A 186 18.89 -8.47 6.09
C TYR A 186 18.20 -7.15 5.78
N ILE A 187 17.19 -7.16 4.91
CA ILE A 187 16.39 -5.96 4.61
C ILE A 187 14.95 -6.25 5.02
N VAL A 188 14.39 -5.39 5.87
CA VAL A 188 13.01 -5.49 6.34
C VAL A 188 12.20 -4.38 5.69
N ASP A 189 11.20 -4.77 4.93
CA ASP A 189 10.45 -3.90 4.04
C ASP A 189 8.95 -4.05 4.31
N PRO A 190 8.29 -3.05 4.90
CA PRO A 190 6.88 -3.14 5.22
C PRO A 190 6.05 -3.38 3.97
N ILE A 191 5.06 -4.25 4.08
CA ILE A 191 4.03 -4.35 3.06
C ILE A 191 3.18 -3.09 3.16
N HIS A 192 3.44 -2.15 2.27
CA HIS A 192 2.61 -0.97 2.09
C HIS A 192 1.33 -1.37 1.37
N THR A 193 0.22 -1.05 2.01
CA THR A 193 -1.10 -1.10 1.38
C THR A 193 -1.61 0.34 1.35
N GLY A 194 -2.28 0.77 0.28
CA GLY A 194 -3.08 2.00 0.34
C GLY A 194 -4.12 1.95 1.47
N GLY A 195 -4.54 0.74 1.84
CA GLY A 195 -5.63 0.44 2.76
C GLY A 195 -6.93 0.21 2.00
N THR A 196 -7.99 -0.13 2.72
CA THR A 196 -9.31 -0.32 2.11
C THR A 196 -10.16 0.92 2.32
N MET A 197 -10.55 1.56 1.23
CA MET A 197 -11.43 2.72 1.20
C MET A 197 -12.87 2.28 0.94
N TYR A 198 -13.73 2.49 1.93
CA TYR A 198 -15.16 2.22 1.87
C TYR A 198 -15.90 3.52 1.57
N LEU A 199 -16.48 3.62 0.38
CA LEU A 199 -17.25 4.77 -0.08
C LEU A 199 -18.73 4.51 0.15
N PHE A 200 -19.31 5.10 1.19
CA PHE A 200 -20.74 5.04 1.45
C PHE A 200 -21.44 6.12 0.61
N GLY A 201 -22.06 5.68 -0.48
CA GLY A 201 -22.66 6.48 -1.54
C GLY A 201 -21.86 6.35 -2.85
N GLY A 202 -22.52 5.96 -3.93
CA GLY A 202 -21.95 5.75 -5.27
C GLY A 202 -22.10 6.97 -6.22
N GLY A 203 -22.33 8.15 -5.65
CA GLY A 203 -22.58 9.41 -6.36
C GLY A 203 -21.41 9.91 -7.23
N HIS A 204 -21.53 11.14 -7.75
CA HIS A 204 -20.52 11.71 -8.65
C HIS A 204 -19.17 11.95 -7.97
N VAL A 205 -19.17 12.41 -6.71
CA VAL A 205 -17.93 12.61 -5.94
C VAL A 205 -17.23 11.28 -5.70
N SER A 206 -17.95 10.25 -5.24
CA SER A 206 -17.39 8.91 -5.01
C SER A 206 -16.82 8.27 -6.27
N LEU A 207 -17.40 8.53 -7.44
CA LEU A 207 -16.85 8.08 -8.72
C LEU A 207 -15.45 8.65 -8.98
N GLU A 208 -15.26 9.95 -8.78
CA GLU A 208 -13.96 10.60 -8.97
C GLU A 208 -12.97 10.21 -7.85
N VAL A 209 -13.43 10.11 -6.60
CA VAL A 209 -12.62 9.60 -5.47
C VAL A 209 -12.14 8.18 -5.76
N ALA A 210 -13.02 7.27 -6.20
CA ALA A 210 -12.65 5.90 -6.51
C ALA A 210 -11.55 5.83 -7.59
N LYS A 211 -11.65 6.63 -8.66
CA LYS A 211 -10.63 6.70 -9.71
C LYS A 211 -9.26 7.14 -9.17
N LEU A 212 -9.24 8.18 -8.33
CA LEU A 212 -7.99 8.67 -7.73
C LEU A 212 -7.45 7.69 -6.69
N ALA A 213 -8.31 7.14 -5.82
CA ALA A 213 -7.95 6.17 -4.80
C ALA A 213 -7.33 4.91 -5.42
N LYS A 214 -7.86 4.39 -6.53
CA LYS A 214 -7.25 3.28 -7.26
C LYS A 214 -5.84 3.59 -7.78
N ARG A 215 -5.60 4.81 -8.27
CA ARG A 215 -4.25 5.26 -8.70
C ARG A 215 -3.29 5.45 -7.53
N LEU A 216 -3.83 5.66 -6.33
CA LEU A 216 -3.10 5.75 -5.07
C LEU A 216 -3.07 4.40 -4.32
N GLU A 217 -3.30 3.30 -5.04
CA GLU A 217 -3.17 1.92 -4.57
C GLU A 217 -4.10 1.52 -3.42
N PHE A 218 -5.23 2.23 -3.26
CA PHE A 218 -6.29 1.79 -2.35
C PHE A 218 -7.09 0.64 -2.98
N ARG A 219 -7.46 -0.33 -2.13
CA ARG A 219 -8.63 -1.16 -2.42
C ARG A 219 -9.86 -0.29 -2.21
N VAL A 220 -10.78 -0.27 -3.16
CA VAL A 220 -11.99 0.55 -3.07
C VAL A 220 -13.22 -0.34 -3.08
N VAL A 221 -14.07 -0.15 -2.08
CA VAL A 221 -15.39 -0.76 -1.96
C VAL A 221 -16.42 0.36 -1.98
N VAL A 222 -17.34 0.35 -2.94
CA VAL A 222 -18.41 1.33 -3.08
C VAL A 222 -19.71 0.70 -2.63
N ILE A 223 -20.41 1.37 -1.72
CA ILE A 223 -21.63 0.89 -1.09
C ILE A 223 -22.75 1.88 -1.38
N ASP A 224 -23.81 1.46 -2.04
CA ASP A 224 -25.02 2.28 -2.26
C ASP A 224 -26.26 1.38 -2.19
N ASP A 225 -27.41 1.94 -1.85
CA ASP A 225 -28.69 1.23 -1.85
C ASP A 225 -29.38 1.23 -3.23
N ARG A 226 -28.68 1.72 -4.25
CA ARG A 226 -29.16 1.81 -5.63
C ARG A 226 -28.19 1.15 -6.60
N GLU A 227 -28.70 0.19 -7.35
CA GLU A 227 -27.94 -0.58 -8.34
C GLU A 227 -27.30 0.32 -9.41
N GLU A 228 -27.98 1.38 -9.87
CA GLU A 228 -27.44 2.27 -10.89
C GLU A 228 -26.24 3.11 -10.40
N TYR A 229 -26.03 3.20 -9.08
CA TYR A 229 -24.91 3.87 -8.44
C TYR A 229 -23.86 2.91 -7.88
N ALA A 230 -24.16 1.63 -7.68
CA ALA A 230 -23.20 0.63 -7.22
C ALA A 230 -23.17 -0.57 -8.17
N ASN A 231 -22.53 -0.40 -9.33
CA ASN A 231 -22.35 -1.47 -10.33
C ASN A 231 -20.99 -1.41 -11.01
N ALA A 232 -20.59 -2.56 -11.58
CA ALA A 232 -19.31 -2.72 -12.27
C ALA A 232 -19.15 -1.83 -13.52
N LYS A 233 -20.24 -1.46 -14.20
CA LYS A 233 -20.15 -0.55 -15.37
C LYS A 233 -19.73 0.85 -14.95
N ARG A 234 -20.16 1.31 -13.77
CA ARG A 234 -19.80 2.61 -13.20
C ARG A 234 -18.45 2.56 -12.48
N PHE A 235 -18.13 1.43 -11.86
CA PHE A 235 -16.95 1.22 -11.02
C PHE A 235 -16.14 0.00 -11.46
N GLU A 236 -15.60 0.02 -12.68
CA GLU A 236 -14.97 -1.14 -13.35
C GLU A 236 -13.80 -1.78 -12.55
N ASP A 237 -13.01 -0.96 -11.86
CA ASP A 237 -11.83 -1.40 -11.10
C ASP A 237 -12.05 -1.48 -9.57
N CYS A 238 -13.30 -1.35 -9.12
CA CYS A 238 -13.66 -1.36 -7.70
C CYS A 238 -14.69 -2.45 -7.40
N GLU A 239 -14.76 -2.83 -6.12
CA GLU A 239 -15.86 -3.66 -5.63
C GLU A 239 -17.07 -2.76 -5.42
N ALA A 240 -18.20 -3.06 -6.06
CA ALA A 240 -19.45 -2.34 -5.89
C ALA A 240 -20.47 -3.25 -5.22
N VAL A 241 -21.01 -2.80 -4.09
CA VAL A 241 -21.92 -3.54 -3.23
C VAL A 241 -23.24 -2.80 -3.16
N VAL A 242 -24.29 -3.42 -3.67
CA VAL A 242 -25.67 -2.94 -3.49
C VAL A 242 -26.18 -3.50 -2.16
N ILE A 243 -26.63 -2.62 -1.28
CA ILE A 243 -27.26 -3.00 -0.01
C ILE A 243 -28.75 -2.67 -0.05
N ASP A 244 -29.55 -3.31 0.79
CA ASP A 244 -30.98 -2.99 0.87
C ASP A 244 -31.21 -1.59 1.45
N ASP A 245 -30.54 -1.29 2.58
CA ASP A 245 -30.58 0.01 3.23
C ASP A 245 -29.41 0.23 4.19
N PHE A 246 -29.08 1.49 4.47
CA PHE A 246 -27.95 1.86 5.33
C PHE A 246 -28.14 1.57 6.84
N ASN A 247 -29.32 1.12 7.30
CA ASN A 247 -29.48 0.66 8.69
C ASN A 247 -28.99 -0.77 8.87
N HIS A 248 -28.85 -1.54 7.79
CA HIS A 248 -28.39 -2.93 7.81
C HIS A 248 -27.08 -3.06 7.00
N ILE A 249 -26.06 -2.32 7.43
CA ILE A 249 -24.74 -2.37 6.78
C ILE A 249 -24.13 -3.77 7.01
N PRO A 250 -23.72 -4.48 5.93
CA PRO A 250 -23.06 -5.77 6.05
C PRO A 250 -21.81 -5.72 6.94
N ASP A 251 -21.40 -6.88 7.44
CA ASP A 251 -20.17 -6.94 8.23
C ASP A 251 -18.94 -6.88 7.33
N PHE A 252 -18.52 -5.65 7.05
CA PHE A 252 -17.24 -5.37 6.40
C PHE A 252 -16.10 -5.53 7.41
N SER A 253 -14.98 -6.10 6.97
CA SER A 253 -13.75 -6.27 7.75
C SER A 253 -13.02 -4.94 7.98
N ILE A 254 -13.65 -4.01 8.69
CA ILE A 254 -13.07 -2.72 9.04
C ILE A 254 -11.99 -2.92 10.11
N ASN A 255 -10.85 -2.26 9.93
CA ASN A 255 -9.70 -2.30 10.84
C ASN A 255 -8.91 -0.98 10.82
N GLY A 256 -7.81 -0.90 11.57
CA GLY A 256 -6.91 0.27 11.63
C GLY A 256 -6.18 0.63 10.33
N ASN A 257 -6.57 0.03 9.21
CA ASN A 257 -6.12 0.34 7.86
C ASN A 257 -7.29 0.61 6.89
N SER A 258 -8.49 0.79 7.42
CA SER A 258 -9.69 1.16 6.69
C SER A 258 -9.93 2.67 6.70
N TYR A 259 -10.43 3.18 5.58
CA TYR A 259 -10.82 4.58 5.37
C TYR A 259 -12.30 4.59 5.04
N ILE A 260 -13.10 5.24 5.87
CA ILE A 260 -14.56 5.29 5.69
C ILE A 260 -14.93 6.70 5.24
N LEU A 261 -15.45 6.81 4.03
CA LEU A 261 -15.90 8.06 3.44
C LEU A 261 -17.41 8.04 3.30
N ILE A 262 -18.07 8.92 4.03
CA ILE A 262 -19.52 9.07 4.07
C ILE A 262 -19.91 10.16 3.08
N ILE A 263 -20.31 9.73 1.88
CA ILE A 263 -20.64 10.59 0.72
C ILE A 263 -22.05 10.22 0.23
N THR A 264 -23.00 10.08 1.17
CA THR A 264 -24.36 9.65 0.86
C THR A 264 -25.21 10.78 0.27
N ARG A 265 -26.39 10.44 -0.22
CA ARG A 265 -27.35 11.37 -0.86
C ARG A 265 -28.19 12.21 0.10
N GLY A 266 -28.01 12.15 1.43
CA GLY A 266 -28.87 12.91 2.35
C GLY A 266 -28.63 12.75 3.84
N HIS A 267 -29.24 13.65 4.62
CA HIS A 267 -29.02 13.85 6.06
C HIS A 267 -29.28 12.62 6.95
N LEU A 268 -30.22 11.76 6.59
CA LEU A 268 -30.63 10.62 7.42
C LEU A 268 -29.60 9.50 7.37
N HIS A 269 -29.08 9.19 6.17
CA HIS A 269 -28.13 8.09 5.99
C HIS A 269 -26.74 8.43 6.54
N ASP A 270 -26.31 9.69 6.44
CA ASP A 270 -25.02 10.10 6.99
C ASP A 270 -24.91 9.84 8.50
N LYS A 271 -25.98 10.12 9.27
CA LYS A 271 -26.01 9.84 10.71
C LYS A 271 -25.91 8.34 10.98
N THR A 272 -26.67 7.53 10.26
CA THR A 272 -26.68 6.07 10.43
C THR A 272 -25.30 5.46 10.11
N VAL A 273 -24.72 5.84 8.97
CA VAL A 273 -23.39 5.37 8.57
C VAL A 273 -22.33 5.87 9.53
N LEU A 274 -22.40 7.13 10.00
CA LEU A 274 -21.43 7.67 10.94
C LEU A 274 -21.49 6.95 12.30
N SER A 275 -22.69 6.69 12.81
CA SER A 275 -22.89 5.91 14.04
C SER A 275 -22.26 4.51 13.93
N TRP A 276 -22.48 3.83 12.80
CA TRP A 276 -21.85 2.55 12.51
C TRP A 276 -20.32 2.66 12.39
N ALA A 277 -19.82 3.64 11.65
CA ALA A 277 -18.38 3.83 11.41
C ALA A 277 -17.60 4.08 12.70
N LEU A 278 -18.17 4.85 13.63
CA LEU A 278 -17.57 5.13 14.94
C LEU A 278 -17.40 3.87 15.81
N SER A 279 -18.14 2.79 15.53
CA SER A 279 -18.03 1.51 16.26
C SER A 279 -16.93 0.58 15.73
N LYS A 280 -16.29 0.91 14.59
CA LYS A 280 -15.44 -0.02 13.82
C LYS A 280 -13.93 0.27 13.89
N GLU A 281 -13.51 1.28 14.64
CA GLU A 281 -12.11 1.71 14.79
C GLU A 281 -11.29 1.83 13.48
N PRO A 282 -11.81 2.49 12.43
CA PRO A 282 -11.06 2.72 11.20
C PRO A 282 -9.88 3.68 11.43
N PHE A 283 -8.93 3.71 10.48
CA PHE A 283 -7.86 4.71 10.48
C PHE A 283 -8.39 6.12 10.25
N TYR A 284 -9.37 6.27 9.36
CA TYR A 284 -9.90 7.57 8.94
C TYR A 284 -11.41 7.49 8.75
N ILE A 285 -12.12 8.51 9.24
CA ILE A 285 -13.54 8.75 8.98
C ILE A 285 -13.69 10.15 8.40
N GLY A 286 -14.18 10.24 7.17
CA GLY A 286 -14.49 11.51 6.52
C GLY A 286 -15.97 11.58 6.17
N MET A 287 -16.62 12.70 6.43
CA MET A 287 -18.04 12.90 6.13
C MET A 287 -18.26 14.17 5.32
N ILE A 288 -18.93 14.02 4.17
CA ILE A 288 -19.30 15.15 3.32
C ILE A 288 -20.46 15.95 3.93
N GLY A 289 -20.33 17.26 3.91
CA GLY A 289 -21.38 18.15 4.39
C GLY A 289 -20.85 19.53 4.77
N SER A 290 -21.75 20.52 4.83
CA SER A 290 -21.45 21.82 5.41
C SER A 290 -21.21 21.70 6.92
N LEU A 291 -20.56 22.72 7.50
CA LEU A 291 -20.40 22.83 8.95
C LEU A 291 -21.76 22.77 9.68
N SER A 292 -22.77 23.48 9.18
CA SER A 292 -24.12 23.46 9.73
C SER A 292 -24.76 22.05 9.71
N LYS A 293 -24.54 21.29 8.64
CA LYS A 293 -25.02 19.91 8.52
C LYS A 293 -24.32 18.98 9.51
N ARG A 294 -23.00 19.11 9.63
CA ARG A 294 -22.20 18.37 10.61
C ARG A 294 -22.71 18.63 12.02
N ASP A 295 -22.87 19.89 12.41
CA ASP A 295 -23.24 20.26 13.77
C ASP A 295 -24.62 19.70 14.15
N THR A 296 -25.58 19.70 13.21
CA THR A 296 -26.89 19.08 13.41
C THR A 296 -26.81 17.56 13.61
N ILE A 297 -25.91 16.88 12.88
CA ILE A 297 -25.70 15.43 13.03
C ILE A 297 -25.03 15.14 14.37
N TYR A 298 -24.02 15.93 14.76
CA TYR A 298 -23.27 15.74 16.00
C TYR A 298 -24.17 15.91 17.22
N GLN A 299 -25.02 16.95 17.25
CA GLN A 299 -26.01 17.13 18.31
C GLN A 299 -26.91 15.90 18.48
N LYS A 300 -27.43 15.35 17.39
CA LYS A 300 -28.27 14.13 17.43
C LYS A 300 -27.52 12.88 17.90
N LEU A 301 -26.21 12.80 17.65
CA LEU A 301 -25.38 11.70 18.14
C LEU A 301 -25.03 11.87 19.61
N GLU A 302 -24.77 13.09 20.07
CA GLU A 302 -24.57 13.42 21.49
C GLU A 302 -25.83 13.12 22.31
N GLU A 303 -27.01 13.44 21.80
CA GLU A 303 -28.31 13.13 22.43
C GLU A 303 -28.53 11.62 22.68
N VAL A 304 -27.93 10.75 21.85
CA VAL A 304 -28.00 9.28 22.01
C VAL A 304 -26.75 8.69 22.70
N GLY A 305 -25.89 9.54 23.26
CA GLY A 305 -24.81 9.14 24.17
C GLY A 305 -23.40 9.08 23.58
N TYR A 306 -23.17 9.55 22.34
CA TYR A 306 -21.80 9.63 21.81
C TYR A 306 -21.00 10.74 22.48
N GLU A 307 -19.77 10.42 22.91
CA GLU A 307 -18.85 11.42 23.44
C GLU A 307 -18.33 12.35 22.34
N LYS A 308 -18.22 13.64 22.65
CA LYS A 308 -17.66 14.65 21.74
C LYS A 308 -16.26 14.29 21.22
N LYS A 309 -15.43 13.67 22.07
CA LYS A 309 -14.07 13.22 21.71
C LYS A 309 -14.07 12.19 20.57
N CYS A 310 -15.11 11.37 20.46
CA CYS A 310 -15.26 10.43 19.35
C CYS A 310 -15.57 11.17 18.04
N LEU A 311 -16.41 12.20 18.11
CA LEU A 311 -16.81 13.03 16.97
C LEU A 311 -15.68 13.95 16.46
N GLU A 312 -14.74 14.34 17.34
CA GLU A 312 -13.54 15.11 16.98
C GLU A 312 -12.59 14.35 16.04
N LYS A 313 -12.67 13.01 15.99
CA LYS A 313 -11.87 12.19 15.07
C LYS A 313 -12.41 12.17 13.64
N VAL A 314 -13.58 12.76 13.40
CA VAL A 314 -14.26 12.73 12.11
C VAL A 314 -13.90 13.98 11.32
N HIS A 315 -13.38 13.78 10.11
CA HIS A 315 -13.07 14.85 9.17
C HIS A 315 -14.35 15.32 8.49
N SER A 316 -14.92 16.41 8.99
CA SER A 316 -16.13 17.01 8.42
C SER A 316 -16.12 18.54 8.52
N PRO A 317 -16.24 19.28 7.41
CA PRO A 317 -16.31 18.80 6.02
C PRO A 317 -15.06 18.00 5.64
N ILE A 318 -15.25 16.93 4.87
CA ILE A 318 -14.15 16.09 4.39
C ILE A 318 -13.29 16.85 3.35
N GLY A 319 -11.98 16.65 3.40
CA GLY A 319 -11.03 17.20 2.43
C GLY A 319 -10.41 18.54 2.84
N LEU A 320 -9.29 18.89 2.21
CA LEU A 320 -8.61 20.16 2.44
C LEU A 320 -9.41 21.35 1.91
N ALA A 321 -9.37 22.46 2.63
CA ALA A 321 -10.01 23.73 2.23
C ALA A 321 -9.26 24.41 1.06
N ILE A 322 -9.40 23.88 -0.15
CA ILE A 322 -8.76 24.37 -1.39
C ILE A 322 -9.73 25.13 -2.31
N GLY A 323 -10.97 25.38 -1.88
CA GLY A 323 -11.99 26.03 -2.70
C GLY A 323 -12.56 25.13 -3.80
N ALA A 324 -12.61 23.81 -3.58
CA ALA A 324 -13.14 22.85 -4.53
C ALA A 324 -14.65 22.98 -4.74
N GLU A 325 -15.10 22.98 -6.00
CA GLU A 325 -16.53 23.11 -6.35
C GLU A 325 -17.04 21.91 -7.16
N THR A 326 -16.24 21.42 -8.11
CA THR A 326 -16.62 20.29 -8.96
C THR A 326 -16.37 18.96 -8.27
N PRO A 327 -17.07 17.85 -8.64
CA PRO A 327 -16.80 16.53 -8.07
C PRO A 327 -15.33 16.09 -8.17
N ALA A 328 -14.64 16.45 -9.25
CA ALA A 328 -13.23 16.14 -9.45
C ALA A 328 -12.32 16.93 -8.51
N GLU A 329 -12.56 18.24 -8.34
CA GLU A 329 -11.81 19.07 -7.38
C GLU A 329 -12.06 18.61 -5.94
N ILE A 330 -13.30 18.25 -5.60
CA ILE A 330 -13.66 17.70 -4.29
C ILE A 330 -12.91 16.39 -4.06
N ALA A 331 -12.84 15.51 -5.07
CA ALA A 331 -12.07 14.28 -4.97
C ALA A 331 -10.57 14.54 -4.74
N ILE A 332 -9.99 15.54 -5.42
CA ILE A 332 -8.59 15.97 -5.17
C ILE A 332 -8.43 16.47 -3.73
N SER A 333 -9.33 17.32 -3.25
CA SER A 333 -9.34 17.83 -1.88
C SER A 333 -9.37 16.71 -0.83
N ILE A 334 -10.25 15.71 -1.03
CA ILE A 334 -10.39 14.54 -0.17
C ILE A 334 -9.10 13.71 -0.20
N MET A 335 -8.59 13.36 -1.38
CA MET A 335 -7.39 12.53 -1.48
C MET A 335 -6.14 13.22 -0.94
N ALA A 336 -6.03 14.55 -1.09
CA ALA A 336 -4.95 15.32 -0.50
C ALA A 336 -4.99 15.31 1.04
N GLU A 337 -6.18 15.39 1.65
CA GLU A 337 -6.33 15.24 3.10
C GLU A 337 -5.93 13.84 3.55
N ILE A 338 -6.41 12.80 2.85
CA ILE A 338 -6.09 11.40 3.19
C ILE A 338 -4.58 11.13 3.11
N ILE A 339 -3.89 11.65 2.07
CA ILE A 339 -2.43 11.55 1.97
C ILE A 339 -1.75 12.24 3.16
N LYS A 340 -2.21 13.45 3.53
CA LYS A 340 -1.68 14.19 4.68
C LYS A 340 -1.89 13.48 6.02
N GLU A 341 -3.00 12.78 6.20
CA GLU A 341 -3.23 12.01 7.42
C GLU A 341 -2.41 10.71 7.45
N ARG A 342 -2.19 10.07 6.29
CA ARG A 342 -1.34 8.88 6.16
C ARG A 342 0.10 9.13 6.58
N THR A 343 0.67 10.29 6.24
CA THR A 343 2.06 10.62 6.64
C THR A 343 2.24 10.82 8.14
N LYS A 344 1.16 10.91 8.93
CA LYS A 344 1.24 10.91 10.41
C LYS A 344 1.22 9.51 11.02
N LYS A 345 0.89 8.48 10.22
CA LYS A 345 0.81 7.07 10.63
C LYS A 345 2.19 6.39 10.61
N GLU A 346 3.03 6.86 9.68
CA GLU A 346 4.45 6.49 9.49
C GLU A 346 5.32 7.25 10.49
#